data_AF-A0ABD5SBX5-F1
#
_entry.id   AF-A0ABD5SBX5-F1
#
_cell.length_a   1.000
_cell.length_b   1.000
_cell.length_c   1.000
_cell.angle_alpha   90.00
_cell.angle_beta   90.00
_cell.angle_gamma   90.00
#
_symmetry.space_group_name_H-M   'P 1'
#
loop_
_entity.id
_entity.type
_entity.pdbx_description
1 polymer ?
#
loop_
_entity_poly.entity_id
_entity_poly.type
_entity_poly.pdbx_seq_one_letter_code
_entity_poly.pdbx_strand_id
1 'polypeptide(L)' 'MNGPFTVERAISTDRIDVLRVLDAAMLETDAEQVADRIDAGDVFVARFERTGAVVGALVASRKDAGERSEGTLHVDA' A
#
# COMPACT_ATOMS: atom_id res chain seq x y z
N MET A 1 12.16 -5.83 -18.39
CA MET A 1 10.95 -5.17 -18.88
C MET A 1 10.77 -3.89 -18.07
N ASN A 2 11.04 -2.71 -18.64
CA ASN A 2 10.80 -1.44 -17.94
C ASN A 2 9.81 -0.65 -18.79
N GLY A 3 8.51 -0.84 -18.58
CA GLY A 3 7.52 0.14 -19.03
C GLY A 3 7.27 1.14 -17.89
N PRO A 4 6.62 2.28 -18.19
CA PRO A 4 6.36 3.29 -17.18
C PRO A 4 5.40 2.75 -16.10
N PHE A 5 5.74 3.02 -14.85
CA PHE A 5 4.91 2.76 -13.69
C PHE A 5 4.61 4.08 -13.00
N THR A 6 3.37 4.25 -12.53
CA THR A 6 2.98 5.38 -11.67
C THR A 6 2.79 4.89 -10.25
N VAL A 7 3.14 5.72 -9.28
CA VAL A 7 2.84 5.48 -7.87
C VAL A 7 1.77 6.46 -7.45
N GLU A 8 0.64 5.93 -6.98
CA GLU A 8 -0.50 6.71 -6.55
C GLU A 8 -1.12 6.15 -5.27
N ARG A 9 -1.96 6.95 -4.61
CA ARG A 9 -2.74 6.46 -3.46
C ARG A 9 -3.71 5.40 -3.94
N ALA A 10 -3.79 4.30 -3.20
CA ALA A 10 -4.78 3.27 -3.43
C ALA A 10 -6.19 3.83 -3.16
N ILE A 11 -7.15 3.38 -3.95
CA ILE A 11 -8.57 3.57 -3.72
C ILE A 11 -9.22 2.24 -3.32
N SER A 12 -10.47 2.29 -2.85
CA SER A 12 -11.18 1.11 -2.34
C SER A 12 -11.25 -0.06 -3.35
N THR A 13 -11.26 0.23 -4.65
CA THR A 13 -11.26 -0.79 -5.71
C THR A 13 -9.92 -1.51 -5.87
N ASP A 14 -8.80 -0.91 -5.41
CA ASP A 14 -7.46 -1.52 -5.49
C ASP A 14 -7.23 -2.57 -4.40
N ARG A 15 -8.13 -2.69 -3.42
CA ARG A 15 -7.96 -3.56 -2.24
C ARG A 15 -7.55 -5.00 -2.59
N ILE A 16 -8.24 -5.62 -3.54
CA ILE A 16 -7.96 -7.01 -3.92
C ILE A 16 -6.59 -7.12 -4.59
N ASP A 17 -6.19 -6.13 -5.39
CA ASP A 17 -4.91 -6.16 -6.08
C ASP A 17 -3.75 -5.87 -5.12
N VAL A 18 -3.95 -5.01 -4.11
CA VAL A 18 -3.02 -4.81 -2.99
C VAL A 18 -2.81 -6.13 -2.24
N LEU A 19 -3.89 -6.81 -1.83
CA LEU A 19 -3.79 -8.09 -1.11
C LEU A 19 -3.07 -9.16 -1.92
N ARG A 20 -3.30 -9.22 -3.24
CA ARG A 20 -2.57 -10.15 -4.14
C ARG A 20 -1.07 -9.88 -4.17
N VAL A 21 -0.67 -8.61 -4.17
CA VAL A 21 0.76 -8.25 -4.17
C VAL A 21 1.41 -8.58 -2.82
N LEU A 22 0.74 -8.28 -1.70
CA LEU A 22 1.26 -8.56 -0.36
C LEU A 22 1.34 -10.08 -0.10
N ASP A 23 0.33 -10.83 -0.53
CA ASP A 23 0.33 -12.30 -0.51
C ASP A 23 1.48 -12.87 -1.36
N ALA A 24 1.69 -12.33 -2.57
CA ALA A 24 2.81 -12.73 -3.43
C ALA A 24 4.18 -12.40 -2.81
N ALA A 25 4.27 -11.38 -1.97
CA ALA A 25 5.46 -11.04 -1.18
C ALA A 25 5.61 -11.90 0.08
N MET A 26 4.68 -12.82 0.34
CA MET A 26 4.63 -13.69 1.54
C MET A 26 4.59 -12.89 2.86
N LEU A 27 3.94 -11.72 2.86
CA LEU A 27 3.79 -10.91 4.07
C LEU A 27 2.57 -11.35 4.88
N GLU A 28 2.73 -11.46 6.20
CA GLU A 28 1.61 -11.62 7.11
C GLU A 28 0.90 -10.25 7.23
N THR A 29 -0.17 -10.05 6.46
CA THR A 29 -0.94 -8.80 6.48
C THR A 29 -2.41 -9.06 6.77
N ASP A 30 -2.95 -8.34 7.75
CA ASP A 30 -4.38 -8.36 8.07
C ASP A 30 -5.20 -7.62 6.99
N ALA A 31 -6.11 -8.35 6.34
CA ALA A 31 -6.93 -7.84 5.25
C ALA A 31 -8.00 -6.83 5.68
N GLU A 32 -8.37 -6.78 6.96
CA GLU A 32 -9.25 -5.74 7.51
C GLU A 32 -8.44 -4.47 7.73
N GLN A 33 -7.24 -4.59 8.31
CA GLN A 33 -6.34 -3.46 8.52
C GLN A 33 -5.96 -2.77 7.20
N VAL A 34 -5.75 -3.52 6.11
CA VAL A 34 -5.47 -2.93 4.78
C VAL A 34 -6.63 -2.06 4.29
N ALA A 35 -7.89 -2.48 4.51
CA ALA A 35 -9.04 -1.69 4.09
C ALA A 35 -9.08 -0.36 4.85
N ASP A 36 -8.91 -0.39 6.17
CA ASP A 36 -8.86 0.82 7.00
C ASP A 36 -7.73 1.77 6.57
N ARG A 37 -6.57 1.22 6.19
CA ARG A 37 -5.43 2.02 5.70
C ARG A 37 -5.65 2.61 4.32
N ILE A 38 -6.36 1.92 3.43
CA ILE A 38 -6.78 2.47 2.14
C ILE A 38 -7.72 3.66 2.40
N ASP A 39 -8.70 3.51 3.28
CA ASP A 39 -9.64 4.58 3.61
C ASP A 39 -8.98 5.76 4.31
N ALA A 40 -7.92 5.52 5.11
CA ALA A 40 -7.08 6.55 5.70
C ALA A 40 -6.13 7.24 4.70
N GLY A 41 -6.00 6.73 3.48
CA GLY A 41 -5.08 7.25 2.46
C GLY A 41 -3.61 6.93 2.72
N ASP A 42 -3.34 5.89 3.52
CA ASP A 42 -2.02 5.44 3.96
C ASP A 42 -1.50 4.25 3.11
N VAL A 43 -2.14 3.94 1.97
CA VAL A 43 -1.71 2.88 1.05
C VAL A 43 -1.37 3.46 -0.32
N PHE A 44 -0.27 3.00 -0.90
CA PHE A 44 0.19 3.38 -2.23
C PHE A 44 0.35 2.16 -3.12
N VAL A 45 0.02 2.30 -4.39
CA VAL A 45 0.15 1.25 -5.41
C VAL A 45 1.08 1.69 -6.52
N ALA A 46 1.92 0.77 -6.98
CA ALA A 46 2.66 0.91 -8.22
C ALA A 46 1.84 0.30 -9.35
N ARG A 47 1.38 1.12 -10.30
CA ARG A 47 0.52 0.73 -11.41
C ARG A 47 1.31 0.71 -12.72
N PHE A 48 1.23 -0.41 -13.44
CA PHE A 48 1.81 -0.53 -14.77
C PHE A 48 0.91 0.16 -15.80
N GLU A 49 1.35 1.28 -16.36
CA GLU A 49 0.49 2.14 -17.20
C GLU A 49 -0.13 1.39 -18.39
N ARG A 50 0.61 0.43 -18.97
CA ARG A 50 0.17 -0.29 -20.17
C ARG A 50 -1.04 -1.19 -19.92
N THR A 51 -1.19 -1.74 -18.72
CA THR A 51 -2.27 -2.69 -18.41
C THR A 51 -3.18 -2.22 -17.29
N GLY A 52 -2.83 -1.15 -16.58
CA GLY A 52 -3.48 -0.72 -15.35
C GLY A 52 -3.25 -1.68 -14.18
N ALA A 53 -2.39 -2.69 -14.33
CA ALA A 53 -2.19 -3.69 -13.29
C ALA A 53 -1.36 -3.13 -12.14
N VAL A 54 -1.80 -3.40 -10.91
CA VAL A 54 -0.99 -3.16 -9.71
C VAL A 54 0.11 -4.21 -9.64
N VAL A 55 1.35 -3.77 -9.54
CA VAL A 55 2.54 -4.64 -9.49
C VAL A 55 3.34 -4.50 -8.19
N GLY A 56 2.95 -3.54 -7.35
CA GLY A 56 3.59 -3.21 -6.10
C GLY A 56 2.60 -2.50 -5.19
N ALA A 57 2.72 -2.72 -3.88
CA ALA A 57 1.91 -2.08 -2.87
C ALA A 57 2.79 -1.69 -1.68
N LEU A 58 2.48 -0.57 -1.07
CA LEU A 58 3.09 -0.09 0.16
C LEU A 58 1.97 0.29 1.12
N VAL A 59 1.96 -0.32 2.31
CA VAL A 59 1.04 0.00 3.40
C VAL A 59 1.84 0.71 4.47
N ALA A 60 1.44 1.93 4.81
CA ALA A 60 2.13 2.71 5.81
C ALA A 60 1.52 2.55 7.20
N SER A 61 2.38 2.45 8.21
CA SER A 61 2.03 2.51 9.62
C SER A 61 2.38 3.91 10.18
N ARG A 62 1.37 4.59 10.73
CA ARG A 62 1.58 5.82 11.51
C ARG A 62 1.76 5.41 12.98
N LYS A 63 2.90 5.75 13.59
CA LYS A 63 3.06 5.58 15.04
C LYS A 63 2.09 6.49 15.79
N ASP A 64 1.45 5.96 16.83
CA ASP A 64 0.59 6.74 17.71
C ASP A 64 1.36 7.92 18.32
N ALA A 65 0.69 9.08 18.40
CA ALA A 65 1.25 10.37 18.80
C ALA A 65 1.78 10.46 20.26
N GLY A 66 1.87 9.33 20.98
CA GLY A 66 2.48 9.24 22.31
C GLY A 66 4.01 9.12 22.28
N GLU A 67 4.59 8.69 21.16
CA GLU A 67 6.05 8.67 20.98
C GLU A 67 6.44 9.83 20.06
N ARG A 68 7.04 10.87 20.64
CA ARG A 68 7.48 12.07 19.91
C ARG A 68 8.40 11.70 18.74
N SER A 69 7.84 11.67 17.55
CA SER A 69 8.51 11.98 16.29
C SER A 69 7.46 12.55 15.35
N GLU A 70 7.57 13.86 15.10
CA GLU A 70 6.80 14.58 14.10
C GLU A 70 6.82 13.82 12.75
N GLY A 71 5.65 13.38 12.30
CA GLY A 71 5.35 13.18 10.87
C GLY A 71 6.03 12.03 10.12
N THR A 72 6.74 11.12 10.77
CA THR A 72 7.43 10.03 10.04
C THR A 72 6.51 8.83 9.82
N LEU A 73 6.17 8.60 8.55
CA LEU A 73 5.50 7.40 8.07
C LEU A 73 6.45 6.19 8.21
N HIS A 74 6.07 5.16 8.97
CA HIS A 74 6.84 3.91 9.05
C HIS A 74 6.36 2.95 7.94
N VAL A 75 7.31 2.28 7.31
CA VAL A 75 7.04 1.30 6.25
C VAL A 75 7.34 -0.07 6.83
N ASP A 76 6.31 -0.90 6.98
CA ASP A 76 6.50 -2.30 7.36
C ASP A 76 7.04 -3.06 6.14
N ALA A 77 8.09 -3.84 6.38
CA ALA A 77 8.82 -4.63 5.38
C ALA A 77 8.57 -6.11 5.57
#